data_AF-A0A8T2RK88-F1
#
_entry.id   AF-A0A8T2RK88-F1
#
_cell.length_a   1.000
_cell.length_b   1.000
_cell.length_c   1.000
_cell.angle_alpha   90.00
_cell.angle_beta   90.00
_cell.angle_gamma   90.00
#
_symmetry.space_group_name_H-M   'P 1'
#
loop_
_entity.id
_entity.type
_entity.pdbx_description
1 polymer ?
#
loop_
_entity_poly.entity_id
_entity_poly.type
_entity_poly.pdbx_seq_one_letter_code
_entity_poly.pdbx_strand_id
1 'polypeptide(L)'
;MSTLALLSLLLPLLISGDVAFGFDYGREKCSTIVKYWAENAMHELSLFSNDHHVQLKELLYFLHVPRTGGRTYHQCLLRNLYPKEQHCDSSYDKLRFNSSNHCRLLVTHDDYNILSKLPVKSTSVVTNLRDPVDRVFSAYEFSVEVAARFLIHNLRRNPQTTKSGKNGSSTLNIWPWSLLVPWMRDDLFERERRRLSEEAEILPLGFSNYDASPFVMPLYVKDN
;
A
#
# COMPACT_ATOMS: atom_id res chain seq x y z
N MET A 1 14.36 19.91 -60.41
CA MET A 1 14.69 18.46 -60.39
C MET A 1 15.70 18.30 -59.29
N SER A 2 15.19 18.08 -58.10
CA SER A 2 15.76 18.68 -56.89
C SER A 2 15.90 17.61 -55.82
N THR A 3 17.12 17.48 -55.29
CA THR A 3 17.52 16.61 -54.18
C THR A 3 16.65 16.74 -52.92
N LEU A 4 15.85 17.80 -52.82
CA LEU A 4 14.86 18.03 -51.77
C LEU A 4 13.64 17.09 -51.83
N ALA A 5 13.30 16.53 -53.00
CA ALA A 5 12.14 15.63 -53.12
C ALA A 5 12.40 14.23 -52.56
N LEU A 6 13.67 13.77 -52.53
CA LEU A 6 14.03 12.46 -51.97
C LEU A 6 14.07 12.46 -50.44
N LEU A 7 14.37 13.59 -49.79
CA LEU A 7 14.33 13.68 -48.32
C LEU A 7 12.90 13.71 -47.76
N SER A 8 11.93 14.18 -48.55
CA SER A 8 10.51 14.24 -48.13
C SER A 8 9.82 12.87 -48.09
N LEU A 9 10.36 11.85 -48.77
CA LEU A 9 9.81 10.49 -48.79
C LEU A 9 10.40 9.56 -47.73
N LEU A 10 11.47 9.97 -47.05
CA LEU A 10 12.10 9.20 -45.96
C LEU A 10 11.68 9.68 -44.56
N LEU A 11 10.97 10.81 -44.46
CA LEU A 11 10.52 11.37 -43.19
C LEU A 11 9.32 10.66 -42.52
N PRO A 12 8.42 9.90 -43.20
CA PRO A 12 7.34 9.20 -42.51
C PRO A 12 7.77 7.86 -41.88
N LEU A 13 8.97 7.35 -42.18
CA LEU A 13 9.44 6.07 -41.62
C LEU A 13 10.07 6.17 -40.22
N LEU A 14 10.20 7.38 -39.67
CA LEU A 14 10.74 7.62 -38.32
C LEU A 14 9.67 7.88 -37.25
N ILE A 15 8.37 7.81 -37.59
CA ILE A 15 7.26 8.07 -36.65
C ILE A 15 6.36 6.82 -36.46
N SER A 16 6.91 5.63 -36.65
CA SER A 16 6.23 4.37 -36.26
C SER A 16 7.08 3.63 -35.25
N GLY A 17 7.20 4.26 -34.09
CA GLY A 17 7.85 3.71 -32.92
C GLY A 17 7.11 4.18 -31.69
N ASP A 18 5.83 3.79 -31.57
CA ASP A 18 5.21 3.68 -30.25
C ASP A 18 5.97 2.60 -29.49
N VAL A 19 7.12 2.96 -28.94
CA VAL A 19 7.79 2.12 -27.98
C VAL A 19 7.01 2.27 -26.69
N ALA A 20 6.02 1.39 -26.54
CA ALA A 20 5.50 1.00 -25.24
C ALA A 20 6.65 0.36 -24.44
N PHE A 21 7.54 1.19 -23.93
CA PHE A 21 8.65 0.78 -23.08
C PHE A 21 8.07 0.24 -21.75
N GLY A 22 8.01 -1.08 -21.63
CA GLY A 22 8.59 -1.73 -20.45
C GLY A 22 7.68 -2.22 -19.32
N PHE A 23 6.34 -2.22 -19.44
CA PHE A 23 5.49 -2.76 -18.36
C PHE A 23 5.15 -4.25 -18.49
N ASP A 24 5.23 -4.84 -19.68
CA ASP A 24 4.73 -6.20 -19.92
C ASP A 24 5.75 -7.29 -19.54
N TYR A 25 7.02 -7.12 -19.93
CA TYR A 25 8.09 -8.08 -19.62
C TYR A 25 8.31 -8.29 -18.10
N GLY A 26 8.17 -7.22 -17.31
CA GLY A 26 8.28 -7.30 -15.86
C GLY A 26 7.08 -8.00 -15.20
N ARG A 27 5.87 -7.79 -15.74
CA ARG A 27 4.64 -8.38 -15.22
C ARG A 27 4.63 -9.90 -15.41
N GLU A 28 4.98 -10.38 -16.60
CA GLU A 28 5.01 -11.82 -16.87
C GLU A 28 6.04 -12.53 -15.99
N LYS A 29 7.26 -11.98 -15.88
CA LYS A 29 8.31 -12.54 -15.01
C LYS A 29 7.89 -12.55 -13.53
N CYS A 30 7.33 -11.46 -13.02
CA CYS A 30 6.82 -11.40 -11.66
C CYS A 30 5.67 -12.38 -11.44
N SER A 31 4.74 -12.49 -12.40
CA SER A 31 3.63 -13.43 -12.33
C SER A 31 4.14 -14.87 -12.26
N THR A 32 5.10 -15.23 -13.11
CA THR A 32 5.71 -16.56 -13.12
C THR A 32 6.43 -16.88 -11.82
N ILE A 33 7.21 -15.94 -11.27
CA ILE A 33 7.89 -16.12 -9.97
C ILE A 33 6.87 -16.33 -8.84
N VAL A 34 5.82 -15.52 -8.79
CA VAL A 34 4.79 -15.62 -7.74
C VAL A 34 3.99 -16.90 -7.88
N LYS A 35 3.61 -17.31 -9.09
CA LYS A 35 2.91 -18.57 -9.36
C LYS A 35 3.77 -19.76 -8.95
N TYR A 36 5.03 -19.80 -9.39
CA TYR A 36 5.97 -20.85 -9.02
C TYR A 36 6.16 -20.96 -7.51
N TRP A 37 6.33 -19.82 -6.82
CA TRP A 37 6.42 -19.80 -5.36
C TRP A 37 5.13 -20.31 -4.70
N ALA A 38 3.96 -19.87 -5.16
CA ALA A 38 2.67 -20.27 -4.61
C ALA A 38 2.39 -21.76 -4.82
N GLU A 39 2.68 -22.28 -6.01
CA GLU A 39 2.53 -23.70 -6.35
C GLU A 39 3.46 -24.57 -5.48
N ASN A 40 4.72 -24.16 -5.29
CA ASN A 40 5.65 -24.87 -4.40
C ASN A 40 5.21 -24.84 -2.94
N ALA A 41 4.75 -23.69 -2.44
CA ALA A 41 4.22 -23.59 -1.09
C ALA A 41 2.97 -24.49 -0.90
N MET A 42 2.09 -24.56 -1.90
CA MET A 42 0.94 -25.47 -1.89
C MET A 42 1.33 -26.95 -1.96
N HIS A 43 2.35 -27.28 -2.75
CA HIS A 43 2.88 -28.64 -2.84
C HIS A 43 3.54 -29.08 -1.52
N GLU A 44 4.31 -28.20 -0.87
CA GLU A 44 4.82 -28.49 0.48
C GLU A 44 3.68 -28.75 1.46
N LEU A 45 2.61 -27.94 1.42
CA LEU A 45 1.41 -28.15 2.26
C LEU A 45 0.69 -29.47 1.97
N SER A 46 0.63 -29.93 0.71
CA SER A 46 0.02 -31.21 0.36
C SER A 46 0.87 -32.43 0.73
N LEU A 47 2.19 -32.28 0.87
CA LEU A 47 3.04 -33.35 1.41
C LEU A 47 2.79 -33.60 2.90
N PHE A 48 2.29 -32.61 3.64
CA PHE A 48 1.86 -32.76 5.03
C PHE A 48 0.41 -33.26 5.18
N SER A 49 -0.33 -33.44 4.08
CA SER A 49 -1.80 -33.60 4.09
C SER A 49 -2.31 -35.04 4.08
N ASN A 50 -1.50 -36.04 4.44
CA ASN A 50 -2.05 -37.40 4.70
C ASN A 50 -2.95 -37.41 5.96
N ASP A 51 -2.88 -36.37 6.78
CA ASP A 51 -3.81 -36.08 7.87
C ASP A 51 -4.40 -34.69 7.62
N HIS A 52 -5.73 -34.59 7.51
CA HIS A 52 -6.45 -33.44 6.94
C HIS A 52 -6.40 -32.14 7.79
N HIS A 53 -5.49 -32.03 8.75
CA HIS A 53 -5.35 -30.88 9.63
C HIS A 53 -3.93 -30.30 9.55
N VAL A 54 -3.80 -29.13 8.93
CA VAL A 54 -2.59 -28.31 9.04
C VAL A 54 -2.48 -27.86 10.50
N GLN A 55 -1.58 -28.48 11.27
CA GLN A 55 -1.35 -28.10 12.66
C GLN A 55 -0.57 -26.79 12.71
N LEU A 56 -1.14 -25.79 13.37
CA LEU A 56 -0.43 -24.55 13.66
C LEU A 56 0.72 -24.84 14.63
N LYS A 57 1.90 -24.34 14.31
CA LYS A 57 3.08 -24.43 15.18
C LYS A 57 2.89 -23.55 16.44
N GLU A 58 3.90 -23.55 17.31
CA GLU A 58 3.86 -22.84 18.60
C GLU A 58 3.58 -21.34 18.43
N LEU A 59 4.25 -20.71 17.48
CA LEU A 59 4.09 -19.30 17.11
C LEU A 59 3.35 -19.18 15.76
N LEU A 60 2.23 -18.48 15.75
CA LEU A 60 1.59 -17.98 14.55
C LEU A 60 2.03 -16.54 14.29
N TYR A 61 2.75 -16.34 13.19
CA TYR A 61 3.17 -15.04 12.72
C TYR A 61 2.31 -14.59 11.54
N PHE A 62 1.57 -13.49 11.74
CA PHE A 62 0.78 -12.85 10.70
C PHE A 62 1.53 -11.65 10.11
N LEU A 63 2.06 -11.85 8.92
CA LEU A 63 2.65 -10.81 8.09
C LEU A 63 1.52 -10.00 7.43
N HIS A 64 1.13 -8.90 8.06
CA HIS A 64 0.01 -8.07 7.61
C HIS A 64 0.48 -7.07 6.54
N VAL A 65 0.36 -7.43 5.27
CA VAL A 65 0.57 -6.48 4.17
C VAL A 65 -0.57 -5.45 4.18
N PRO A 66 -0.29 -4.13 4.19
CA PRO A 66 -1.36 -3.13 4.21
C PRO A 66 -2.27 -3.22 2.97
N ARG A 67 -3.57 -2.94 3.19
CA ARG A 67 -4.63 -2.90 2.15
C ARG A 67 -4.95 -4.24 1.46
N THR A 68 -4.68 -5.36 2.11
CA THR A 68 -5.02 -6.72 1.63
C THR A 68 -6.17 -7.39 2.41
N GLY A 69 -6.92 -6.63 3.21
CA GLY A 69 -7.98 -7.17 4.06
C GLY A 69 -7.47 -7.74 5.40
N GLY A 70 -6.18 -7.62 5.69
CA GLY A 70 -5.56 -8.21 6.88
C GLY A 70 -6.10 -7.69 8.21
N ARG A 71 -6.61 -6.45 8.30
CA ARG A 71 -7.28 -5.95 9.52
C ARG A 71 -8.52 -6.77 9.86
N THR A 72 -9.34 -7.09 8.86
CA THR A 72 -10.54 -7.92 9.04
C THR A 72 -10.15 -9.36 9.36
N TYR A 73 -9.19 -9.91 8.61
CA TYR A 73 -8.68 -11.27 8.84
C TYR A 73 -8.15 -11.44 10.27
N HIS A 74 -7.32 -10.51 10.73
CA HIS A 74 -6.80 -10.51 12.10
C HIS A 74 -7.93 -10.37 13.13
N GLN A 75 -8.78 -9.36 13.01
CA GLN A 75 -9.78 -9.04 14.03
C GLN A 75 -10.88 -10.10 14.15
N CYS A 76 -11.32 -10.66 13.03
CA CYS A 76 -12.46 -11.59 13.00
C CYS A 76 -12.04 -13.06 13.13
N LEU A 77 -10.81 -13.42 12.71
CA LEU A 77 -10.36 -14.80 12.73
C LEU A 77 -9.21 -14.99 13.72
N LEU A 78 -8.04 -14.39 13.44
CA LEU A 78 -6.82 -14.72 14.20
C LEU A 78 -6.90 -14.38 15.69
N ARG A 79 -7.49 -13.23 16.04
CA ARG A 79 -7.64 -12.82 17.45
C ARG A 79 -8.50 -13.77 18.27
N ASN A 80 -9.38 -14.54 17.61
CA ASN A 80 -10.26 -15.49 18.26
C ASN A 80 -9.63 -16.89 18.42
N LEU A 81 -8.50 -17.16 17.74
CA LEU A 81 -7.78 -18.44 17.85
C LEU A 81 -6.98 -18.57 19.14
N TYR A 82 -6.60 -17.44 19.75
CA TYR A 82 -5.75 -17.40 20.93
C TYR A 82 -6.35 -16.47 21.99
N PRO A 83 -6.27 -16.82 23.29
CA PRO A 83 -6.63 -15.92 24.38
C PRO A 83 -5.69 -14.71 24.41
N LYS A 84 -6.14 -13.59 25.00
CA LYS A 84 -5.44 -12.30 24.90
C LYS A 84 -4.03 -12.33 25.49
N GLU A 85 -3.80 -13.17 26.48
CA GLU A 85 -2.51 -13.36 27.16
C GLU A 85 -1.45 -13.98 26.24
N GLN A 86 -1.89 -14.62 25.15
CA GLN A 86 -1.04 -15.19 24.12
C GLN A 86 -0.86 -14.26 22.92
N HIS A 87 -1.44 -13.05 22.93
CA HIS A 87 -1.20 -12.04 21.89
C HIS A 87 0.11 -11.32 22.20
N CYS A 88 1.01 -11.27 21.23
CA CYS A 88 2.24 -10.49 21.35
C CYS A 88 1.92 -9.01 21.36
N ASP A 89 2.81 -8.23 21.98
CA ASP A 89 2.79 -6.79 21.83
C ASP A 89 2.84 -6.42 20.35
N SER A 90 1.91 -5.55 19.94
CA SER A 90 1.82 -5.11 18.56
C SER A 90 3.08 -4.33 18.19
N SER A 91 3.78 -4.80 17.17
CA SER A 91 4.98 -4.18 16.64
C SER A 91 4.70 -3.69 15.22
N TYR A 92 4.17 -2.47 15.11
CA TYR A 92 3.89 -1.86 13.80
C TYR A 92 5.11 -1.15 13.18
N ASP A 93 6.17 -0.92 13.97
CA ASP A 93 7.33 -0.11 13.56
C ASP A 93 8.68 -0.87 13.59
N LYS A 94 8.92 -1.73 14.59
CA LYS A 94 10.16 -2.53 14.75
C LYS A 94 9.89 -3.79 15.55
N LEU A 95 10.18 -4.98 15.00
CA LEU A 95 9.99 -6.25 15.69
C LEU A 95 10.58 -6.25 17.11
N ARG A 96 9.70 -6.17 18.11
CA ARG A 96 10.01 -6.39 19.54
C ARG A 96 9.56 -7.78 19.91
N PHE A 97 10.31 -8.79 19.48
CA PHE A 97 10.03 -10.17 19.85
C PHE A 97 10.80 -10.52 21.12
N ASN A 98 10.08 -10.77 22.21
CA ASN A 98 10.66 -11.35 23.43
C ASN A 98 10.10 -12.77 23.60
N SER A 99 10.93 -13.79 23.41
CA SER A 99 10.52 -15.20 23.48
C SER A 99 10.26 -15.69 24.91
N SER A 100 10.52 -14.86 25.93
CA SER A 100 10.31 -15.23 27.35
C SER A 100 8.85 -15.13 27.79
N ASN A 101 8.01 -14.44 27.02
CA ASN A 101 6.57 -14.40 27.24
C ASN A 101 5.94 -15.51 26.39
N HIS A 102 4.99 -16.27 26.94
CA HIS A 102 4.23 -17.35 26.26
C HIS A 102 3.32 -16.85 25.10
N CYS A 103 3.75 -15.83 24.36
CA CYS A 103 3.06 -15.32 23.19
C CYS A 103 3.05 -16.37 22.06
N ARG A 104 1.89 -16.49 21.42
CA ARG A 104 1.66 -17.39 20.29
C ARG A 104 1.13 -16.68 19.05
N LEU A 105 0.62 -15.46 19.15
CA LEU A 105 0.15 -14.68 18.00
C LEU A 105 0.95 -13.38 17.86
N LEU A 106 1.77 -13.29 16.81
CA LEU A 106 2.55 -12.11 16.47
C LEU A 106 2.04 -11.49 15.17
N VAL A 107 1.83 -10.17 15.15
CA VAL A 107 1.29 -9.44 14.00
C VAL A 107 2.13 -8.20 13.74
N THR A 108 2.55 -8.00 12.49
CA THR A 108 3.38 -6.84 12.10
C THR A 108 3.10 -6.38 10.68
N HIS A 109 3.51 -5.16 10.36
CA HIS A 109 3.54 -4.60 9.00
C HIS A 109 4.96 -4.64 8.37
N ASP A 110 5.89 -5.39 8.94
CA ASP A 110 7.28 -5.53 8.46
C ASP A 110 7.38 -6.20 7.07
N ASP A 111 8.60 -6.30 6.54
CA ASP A 111 8.89 -7.02 5.30
C ASP A 111 9.09 -8.53 5.52
N TYR A 112 9.24 -9.30 4.43
CA TYR A 112 9.45 -10.74 4.50
C TYR A 112 10.80 -11.13 5.13
N ASN A 113 11.78 -10.21 5.19
CA ASN A 113 13.10 -10.51 5.75
C ASN A 113 13.02 -10.77 7.25
N ILE A 114 11.98 -10.27 7.92
CA ILE A 114 11.74 -10.52 9.34
C ILE A 114 11.62 -12.01 9.68
N LEU A 115 11.21 -12.84 8.73
CA LEU A 115 11.11 -14.29 8.91
C LEU A 115 12.47 -14.94 9.23
N SER A 116 13.57 -14.34 8.76
CA SER A 116 14.93 -14.81 9.10
C SER A 116 15.27 -14.69 10.58
N LYS A 117 14.54 -13.84 11.32
CA LYS A 117 14.73 -13.59 12.75
C LYS A 117 13.79 -14.44 13.61
N LEU A 118 12.84 -15.15 13.01
CA LEU A 118 11.87 -15.98 13.71
C LEU A 118 12.37 -17.43 13.80
N PRO A 119 11.98 -18.19 14.84
CA PRO A 119 12.31 -19.61 14.94
C PRO A 119 11.57 -20.42 13.86
N VAL A 120 12.20 -20.62 12.69
CA VAL A 120 11.58 -21.22 11.49
C VAL A 120 10.89 -22.56 11.77
N LYS A 121 11.46 -23.38 12.66
CA LYS A 121 10.92 -24.70 13.01
C LYS A 121 9.62 -24.62 13.80
N SER A 122 9.44 -23.62 14.66
CA SER A 122 8.25 -23.46 15.51
C SER A 122 7.34 -22.29 15.13
N THR A 123 7.59 -21.66 13.98
CA THR A 123 6.76 -20.56 13.45
C THR A 123 5.93 -21.00 12.24
N SER A 124 4.62 -20.81 12.31
CA SER A 124 3.69 -20.83 11.18
C SER A 124 3.51 -19.40 10.69
N VAL A 125 3.63 -19.16 9.38
CA VAL A 125 3.47 -17.84 8.79
C VAL A 125 2.18 -17.78 7.99
N VAL A 126 1.37 -16.75 8.21
CA VAL A 126 0.20 -16.45 7.41
C VAL A 126 0.27 -15.02 6.89
N THR A 127 -0.22 -14.80 5.69
CA THR A 127 -0.30 -13.48 5.07
C THR A 127 -1.50 -13.41 4.13
N ASN A 128 -2.02 -12.21 3.90
CA ASN A 128 -3.04 -11.96 2.91
C ASN A 128 -2.43 -11.18 1.75
N LEU A 129 -2.62 -11.70 0.54
CA LEU A 129 -2.25 -11.03 -0.70
C LEU A 129 -3.49 -10.48 -1.39
N ARG A 130 -3.26 -9.48 -2.24
CA ARG A 130 -4.28 -8.83 -3.08
C ARG A 130 -3.66 -8.55 -4.43
N ASP A 131 -4.49 -8.45 -5.46
CA ASP A 131 -4.06 -7.93 -6.76
C ASP A 131 -3.26 -6.62 -6.56
N PRO A 132 -2.07 -6.51 -7.17
CA PRO A 132 -1.19 -5.37 -6.94
C PRO A 132 -1.79 -4.04 -7.38
N VAL A 133 -2.58 -4.01 -8.47
CA VAL A 133 -3.20 -2.80 -9.00
C VAL A 133 -4.30 -2.34 -8.04
N ASP A 134 -5.18 -3.26 -7.64
CA ASP A 134 -6.24 -2.97 -6.66
C ASP A 134 -5.66 -2.53 -5.31
N ARG A 135 -4.54 -3.13 -4.89
CA ARG A 135 -3.86 -2.74 -3.66
C ARG A 135 -3.34 -1.31 -3.74
N VAL A 136 -2.77 -0.91 -4.89
CA VAL A 136 -2.26 0.44 -5.12
C VAL A 136 -3.38 1.47 -5.09
N PHE A 137 -4.48 1.24 -5.82
CA PHE A 137 -5.65 2.14 -5.78
C PHE A 137 -6.21 2.27 -4.36
N SER A 138 -6.37 1.13 -3.67
CA SER A 138 -6.89 1.13 -2.30
C SER A 138 -5.95 1.83 -1.31
N ALA A 139 -4.64 1.80 -1.51
CA ALA A 139 -3.64 2.52 -0.72
C ALA A 139 -3.65 4.02 -1.02
N TYR A 140 -3.80 4.37 -2.29
CA TYR A 140 -3.92 5.74 -2.78
C TYR A 140 -5.17 6.42 -2.18
N GLU A 141 -6.35 5.82 -2.34
CA GLU A 141 -7.61 6.33 -1.78
C GLU A 141 -7.52 6.53 -0.28
N PHE A 142 -6.97 5.54 0.44
CA PHE A 142 -6.76 5.63 1.88
C PHE A 142 -5.85 6.80 2.25
N SER A 143 -4.78 7.03 1.50
CA SER A 143 -3.84 8.11 1.77
C SER A 143 -4.49 9.48 1.55
N VAL A 144 -5.29 9.63 0.48
CA VAL A 144 -6.08 10.83 0.21
C VAL A 144 -7.12 11.06 1.32
N GLU A 145 -7.87 10.03 1.70
CA GLU A 145 -8.91 10.13 2.74
C GLU A 145 -8.32 10.57 4.08
N VAL A 146 -7.21 9.93 4.52
CA VAL A 146 -6.56 10.28 5.78
C VAL A 146 -5.98 11.70 5.71
N ALA A 147 -5.39 12.09 4.58
CA ALA A 147 -4.85 13.43 4.37
C ALA A 147 -5.94 14.52 4.39
N ALA A 148 -7.10 14.26 3.77
CA ALA A 148 -8.22 15.20 3.73
C ALA A 148 -8.78 15.54 5.13
N ARG A 149 -8.66 14.64 6.10
CA ARG A 149 -9.05 14.93 7.49
C ARG A 149 -8.25 16.09 8.09
N PHE A 150 -7.01 16.30 7.66
CA PHE A 150 -6.20 17.44 8.11
C PHE A 150 -6.71 18.77 7.54
N LEU A 151 -7.26 18.77 6.32
CA LEU A 151 -7.94 19.94 5.74
C LEU A 151 -9.18 20.31 6.54
N ILE A 152 -10.08 19.34 6.77
CA ILE A 152 -11.37 19.56 7.46
C ILE A 152 -11.17 20.19 8.85
N HIS A 153 -10.13 19.75 9.56
CA HIS A 153 -9.84 20.24 10.91
C HIS A 153 -8.91 21.46 10.94
N ASN A 154 -8.58 22.06 9.78
CA ASN A 154 -7.65 23.18 9.66
C ASN A 154 -6.31 22.96 10.39
N LEU A 155 -5.85 21.70 10.42
CA LEU A 155 -4.60 21.30 11.08
C LEU A 155 -3.40 21.58 10.16
N ARG A 156 -3.30 22.84 9.68
CA ARG A 156 -2.24 23.34 8.78
C ARG A 156 -0.84 23.20 9.36
N ARG A 157 -0.72 23.20 10.70
CA ARG A 157 0.55 23.15 11.44
C ARG A 157 0.41 22.36 12.73
N ASN A 158 0.58 21.04 12.61
CA ASN A 158 1.42 20.22 13.49
C ASN A 158 1.02 18.75 13.34
N PRO A 159 1.79 17.91 12.65
CA PRO A 159 1.57 16.46 12.68
C PRO A 159 1.71 15.85 14.09
N GLN A 160 2.27 16.59 15.05
CA GLN A 160 2.49 16.12 16.42
C GLN A 160 1.39 16.51 17.43
N THR A 161 0.46 17.41 17.11
CA THR A 161 -0.57 17.85 18.08
C THR A 161 -1.85 17.04 18.01
N THR A 162 -2.08 16.24 16.95
CA THR A 162 -3.04 15.14 17.03
C THR A 162 -2.42 13.95 17.77
N LYS A 163 -1.99 14.16 19.02
CA LYS A 163 -1.95 13.08 19.99
C LYS A 163 -3.40 12.68 20.27
N SER A 164 -4.01 11.92 19.34
CA SER A 164 -5.15 11.10 19.71
C SER A 164 -4.66 10.18 20.83
N GLY A 165 -5.23 10.38 22.01
CA GLY A 165 -4.68 9.90 23.26
C GLY A 165 -4.51 8.38 23.36
N LYS A 166 -3.73 8.01 24.37
CA LYS A 166 -3.71 6.72 25.06
C LYS A 166 -3.61 5.50 24.12
N ASN A 167 -2.37 5.03 23.95
CA ASN A 167 -2.00 3.65 23.64
C ASN A 167 -2.24 3.10 22.21
N GLY A 168 -2.61 3.92 21.22
CA GLY A 168 -2.74 3.50 19.82
C GLY A 168 -1.59 3.99 18.93
N SER A 169 -1.05 3.12 18.08
CA SER A 169 -0.12 3.51 17.01
C SER A 169 -0.86 4.41 16.00
N SER A 170 -0.43 5.67 15.87
CA SER A 170 -0.98 6.61 14.86
C SER A 170 -0.72 6.08 13.46
N THR A 171 -1.70 6.20 12.55
CA THR A 171 -1.53 5.89 11.12
C THR A 171 -0.27 6.53 10.55
N LEU A 172 0.09 7.74 10.99
CA LEU A 172 1.28 8.47 10.53
C LEU A 172 2.63 7.85 10.94
N ASN A 173 2.63 6.88 11.86
CA ASN A 173 3.85 6.19 12.29
C ASN A 173 4.03 4.84 11.59
N ILE A 174 2.99 4.37 10.88
CA ILE A 174 2.94 3.03 10.30
C ILE A 174 3.35 3.11 8.82
N TRP A 175 4.24 2.22 8.39
CA TRP A 175 4.58 2.09 6.97
C TRP A 175 3.40 1.47 6.17
N PRO A 176 3.11 1.94 4.94
CA PRO A 176 3.74 3.04 4.19
C PRO A 176 3.10 4.42 4.44
N TRP A 177 2.11 4.52 5.33
CA TRP A 177 1.32 5.73 5.54
C TRP A 177 2.12 6.89 6.11
N SER A 178 3.15 6.60 6.89
CA SER A 178 4.13 7.58 7.37
C SER A 178 4.80 8.39 6.24
N LEU A 179 4.82 7.86 5.02
CA LEU A 179 5.34 8.53 3.83
C LEU A 179 4.22 9.11 2.96
N LEU A 180 3.19 8.29 2.67
CA LEU A 180 2.15 8.65 1.70
C LEU A 180 1.18 9.72 2.21
N VAL A 181 0.79 9.64 3.49
CA VAL A 181 -0.20 10.58 4.05
C VAL A 181 0.37 12.00 4.11
N PRO A 182 1.60 12.25 4.60
CA PRO A 182 2.20 13.58 4.54
C PRO A 182 2.26 14.16 3.12
N TRP A 183 2.64 13.34 2.12
CA TRP A 183 2.72 13.78 0.73
C TRP A 183 1.34 14.20 0.18
N MET A 184 0.32 13.35 0.36
CA MET A 184 -1.05 13.68 -0.07
C MET A 184 -1.60 14.91 0.66
N ARG A 185 -1.28 15.05 1.94
CA ARG A 185 -1.70 16.21 2.74
C ARG A 185 -1.12 17.50 2.15
N ASP A 186 0.18 17.53 1.90
CA ASP A 186 0.85 18.72 1.40
C ASP A 186 0.32 19.11 0.00
N ASP A 187 0.08 18.13 -0.88
CA ASP A 187 -0.60 18.32 -2.17
C ASP A 187 -2.02 18.91 -2.00
N LEU A 188 -2.82 18.36 -1.08
CA LEU A 188 -4.17 18.84 -0.81
C LEU A 188 -4.22 20.28 -0.28
N PHE A 189 -3.32 20.67 0.63
CA PHE A 189 -3.23 22.06 1.11
C PHE A 189 -2.74 23.03 0.03
N GLU A 190 -1.84 22.58 -0.86
CA GLU A 190 -1.42 23.35 -2.04
C GLU A 190 -2.61 23.68 -2.95
N ARG A 191 -3.46 22.68 -3.19
CA ARG A 191 -4.67 22.81 -4.00
C ARG A 191 -5.70 23.72 -3.34
N GLU A 192 -5.92 23.61 -2.03
CA GLU A 192 -6.79 24.52 -1.27
C GLU A 192 -6.33 25.97 -1.41
N ARG A 193 -5.03 26.23 -1.23
CA ARG A 193 -4.50 27.60 -1.32
C ARG A 193 -4.66 28.20 -2.71
N ARG A 194 -4.39 27.43 -3.77
CA ARG A 194 -4.58 27.87 -5.16
C ARG A 194 -6.04 28.21 -5.44
N ARG A 195 -6.99 27.41 -4.95
CA ARG A 195 -8.41 27.74 -5.05
C ARG A 195 -8.72 29.07 -4.36
N LEU A 196 -8.27 29.26 -3.13
CA LEU A 196 -8.52 30.51 -2.40
C LEU A 196 -7.88 31.74 -3.07
N SER A 197 -6.76 31.58 -3.81
CA SER A 197 -6.16 32.66 -4.60
C SER A 197 -6.84 32.89 -5.95
N GLU A 198 -7.28 31.84 -6.63
CA GLU A 198 -7.98 31.93 -7.92
C GLU A 198 -9.43 32.40 -7.75
N GLU A 199 -10.13 31.96 -6.69
CA GLU A 199 -11.44 32.49 -6.27
C GLU A 199 -11.35 33.95 -5.82
N ALA A 200 -10.16 34.41 -5.38
CA ALA A 200 -9.91 35.83 -5.14
C ALA A 200 -9.74 36.64 -6.44
N GLU A 201 -9.45 35.99 -7.58
CA GLU A 201 -9.35 36.65 -8.88
C GLU A 201 -10.63 36.51 -9.73
N ILE A 202 -11.39 35.40 -9.69
CA ILE A 202 -12.62 35.27 -10.51
C ILE A 202 -13.59 34.26 -9.87
N LEU A 203 -14.77 34.71 -9.40
CA LEU A 203 -15.98 33.86 -9.40
C LEU A 203 -17.24 34.70 -9.73
N PRO A 204 -17.87 34.49 -10.89
CA PRO A 204 -19.27 34.83 -11.08
C PRO A 204 -20.13 33.86 -10.27
N LEU A 205 -21.18 34.37 -9.62
CA LEU A 205 -22.19 33.58 -8.91
C LEU A 205 -22.76 32.47 -9.82
N GLY A 206 -22.54 31.20 -9.48
CA GLY A 206 -23.23 30.08 -10.16
C GLY A 206 -22.51 28.72 -10.22
N PHE A 207 -21.26 28.59 -9.78
CA PHE A 207 -20.53 27.32 -9.90
C PHE A 207 -20.95 26.29 -8.83
N SER A 208 -21.41 25.12 -9.30
CA SER A 208 -21.58 23.93 -8.48
C SER A 208 -20.22 23.44 -7.97
N ASN A 209 -20.10 23.09 -6.69
CA ASN A 209 -18.89 22.49 -6.12
C ASN A 209 -18.51 21.13 -6.76
N TYR A 210 -19.38 20.57 -7.60
CA TYR A 210 -19.14 19.37 -8.41
C TYR A 210 -18.77 19.66 -9.87
N ASP A 211 -18.89 20.92 -10.34
CA ASP A 211 -18.46 21.40 -11.68
C ASP A 211 -17.04 22.01 -11.63
N ALA A 212 -16.19 21.52 -10.73
CA ALA A 212 -14.78 21.85 -10.79
C ALA A 212 -14.17 21.19 -12.04
N SER A 213 -13.35 21.95 -12.79
CA SER A 213 -12.48 21.39 -13.84
C SER A 213 -11.85 20.08 -13.34
N PRO A 214 -11.89 18.99 -14.15
CA PRO A 214 -11.55 17.64 -13.70
C PRO A 214 -10.28 17.69 -12.88
N PHE A 215 -10.45 17.46 -11.57
CA PHE A 215 -9.37 17.59 -10.65
C PHE A 215 -8.38 16.49 -10.94
N VAL A 216 -7.29 16.88 -11.60
CA VAL A 216 -6.24 15.96 -11.93
C VAL A 216 -5.61 15.51 -10.61
N MET A 217 -6.02 14.33 -10.18
CA MET A 217 -5.44 13.59 -9.07
C MET A 217 -3.93 13.38 -9.35
N PRO A 218 -3.07 13.22 -8.34
CA PRO A 218 -1.61 13.38 -8.40
C PRO A 218 -0.85 12.42 -9.35
N LEU A 219 -1.55 11.64 -10.16
CA LEU A 219 -1.00 10.78 -11.20
C LEU A 219 -1.14 11.40 -12.59
N TYR A 220 -1.12 12.73 -12.73
CA TYR A 220 -0.76 13.31 -14.02
C TYR A 220 0.74 13.18 -14.19
N VAL A 221 1.14 12.26 -15.05
CA VAL A 221 2.41 12.39 -15.74
C VAL A 221 2.29 13.66 -16.57
N LYS A 222 3.14 14.64 -16.28
CA LYS A 222 3.29 15.82 -17.13
C LYS A 222 3.97 15.32 -18.40
N ASP A 223 3.19 15.13 -19.47
CA ASP A 223 3.78 14.98 -20.79
C ASP A 223 4.52 16.28 -21.13
N ASN A 224 5.77 16.12 -21.56
CA ASN A 224 6.70 17.21 -21.87
C ASN A 224 6.19 18.13 -22.98
#